data_AF-A0A1V0HU48-F1
#
_entry.id   AF-A0A1V0HU48-F1
#
_cell.length_a   1.000
_cell.length_b   1.000
_cell.length_c   1.000
_cell.angle_alpha   90.00
_cell.angle_beta   90.00
_cell.angle_gamma   90.00
#
_symmetry.space_group_name_H-M   'P 1'
#
loop_
_entity.id
_entity.type
_entity.pdbx_description
1 polymer ?
#
loop_
_entity_poly.entity_id
_entity_poly.type
_entity_poly.pdbx_seq_one_letter_code
_entity_poly.pdbx_strand_id
1 'polypeptide(L)'
;MSIAHPEKIGLGTWDRDSRGTALGDLGKLGFEWYYTWSDRPLYDAGPSPDPAEFVGMARDERMVGQAALDRILAAGADTLLGFNEPDLARQAAREVAEALALWGALEATGLRLVSPAAPQEQALGAESWLGRFMDGAAVQGLGVDVVAVHYYSDTGDLAISRPG
;
A
#
# COMPACT_ATOMS: atom_id res chain seq x y z
N MET A 1 -11.12 -16.10 -21.71
CA MET A 1 -11.50 -14.69 -21.51
C MET A 1 -10.19 -13.94 -21.29
N SER A 2 -9.88 -12.90 -22.06
CA SER A 2 -8.65 -12.10 -21.86
C SER A 2 -9.02 -10.79 -21.18
N ILE A 3 -8.34 -10.45 -20.08
CA ILE A 3 -8.46 -9.17 -19.41
C ILE A 3 -7.68 -8.13 -20.22
N ALA A 4 -8.28 -6.97 -20.49
CA ALA A 4 -7.66 -5.94 -21.32
C ALA A 4 -6.56 -5.13 -20.60
N HIS A 5 -6.66 -5.02 -19.27
CA HIS A 5 -5.76 -4.25 -18.42
C HIS A 5 -5.39 -5.02 -17.14
N PRO A 6 -4.72 -6.19 -17.25
CA PRO A 6 -4.37 -7.00 -16.09
C PRO A 6 -3.44 -6.26 -15.12
N GLU A 7 -2.63 -5.30 -15.61
CA GLU A 7 -1.69 -4.49 -14.82
C GLU A 7 -2.37 -3.61 -13.77
N LYS A 8 -3.67 -3.35 -13.93
CA LYS A 8 -4.47 -2.54 -12.99
C LYS A 8 -5.17 -3.39 -11.93
N ILE A 9 -5.08 -4.72 -12.05
CA ILE A 9 -5.82 -5.65 -11.21
C ILE A 9 -4.83 -6.35 -10.29
N GLY A 10 -4.90 -6.02 -9.01
CA GLY A 10 -4.14 -6.70 -7.97
C GLY A 10 -5.03 -7.23 -6.86
N LEU A 11 -4.42 -7.97 -5.94
CA LEU A 11 -5.12 -8.57 -4.81
C LEU A 11 -4.40 -8.29 -3.48
N GLY A 12 -5.14 -7.81 -2.49
CA GLY A 12 -4.72 -7.87 -1.09
C GLY A 12 -4.99 -9.26 -0.54
N THR A 13 -3.94 -9.99 -0.12
CA THR A 13 -4.08 -11.36 0.38
C THR A 13 -2.98 -11.72 1.39
N TRP A 14 -3.05 -12.88 2.02
CA TRP A 14 -2.08 -13.36 2.99
C TRP A 14 -1.88 -14.87 2.88
N ASP A 15 -0.74 -15.36 3.38
CA ASP A 15 -0.45 -16.79 3.40
C ASP A 15 -1.48 -17.56 4.22
N ARG A 16 -1.93 -18.69 3.66
CA ARG A 16 -2.79 -19.66 4.35
C ARG A 16 -2.01 -20.85 4.88
N ASP A 17 -0.85 -21.13 4.27
CA ASP A 17 0.03 -22.24 4.60
C ASP A 17 1.47 -21.94 4.15
N SER A 18 2.41 -22.79 4.55
CA SER A 18 3.80 -22.74 4.11
C SER A 18 4.03 -23.59 2.84
N ARG A 19 3.05 -23.70 1.96
CA ARG A 19 3.15 -24.44 0.69
C ARG A 19 3.06 -23.53 -0.53
N GLY A 20 2.96 -22.22 -0.32
CA GLY A 20 2.91 -21.22 -1.39
C GLY A 20 1.61 -21.26 -2.18
N THR A 21 0.55 -21.82 -1.59
CA THR A 21 -0.75 -21.98 -2.25
C THR A 21 -1.33 -20.63 -2.69
N ALA A 22 -1.21 -19.60 -1.85
CA ALA A 22 -1.70 -18.25 -2.15
C ALA A 22 -1.01 -17.65 -3.39
N LEU A 23 0.32 -17.70 -3.45
CA LEU A 23 1.08 -17.21 -4.60
C LEU A 23 0.76 -18.00 -5.87
N GLY A 24 0.62 -19.33 -5.77
CA GLY A 24 0.23 -20.18 -6.88
C GLY A 24 -1.18 -19.88 -7.41
N ASP A 25 -2.13 -19.51 -6.55
CA ASP A 25 -3.48 -19.14 -6.96
C ASP A 25 -3.52 -17.77 -7.64
N LEU A 26 -2.71 -16.80 -7.21
CA LEU A 26 -2.54 -15.52 -7.92
C LEU A 26 -2.11 -15.74 -9.37
N GLY A 27 -1.11 -16.60 -9.59
CA GLY A 27 -0.62 -16.93 -10.93
C GLY A 27 -1.69 -17.60 -11.81
N LYS A 28 -2.48 -18.52 -11.26
CA LYS A 28 -3.59 -19.17 -11.99
C LYS A 28 -4.70 -18.19 -12.37
N LEU A 29 -4.93 -17.18 -11.54
CA LEU A 29 -5.97 -16.16 -11.75
C LEU A 29 -5.47 -15.01 -12.65
N GLY A 30 -4.17 -14.91 -12.88
CA GLY A 30 -3.57 -13.89 -13.75
C GLY A 30 -3.56 -12.50 -13.13
N PHE A 31 -3.38 -12.39 -11.81
CA PHE A 31 -3.12 -11.11 -11.16
C PHE A 31 -1.67 -10.68 -11.41
N GLU A 32 -1.46 -9.41 -11.78
CA GLU A 32 -0.12 -8.87 -12.07
C GLU A 32 0.59 -8.40 -10.80
N TRP A 33 -0.15 -8.03 -9.74
CA TRP A 33 0.45 -7.59 -8.47
C TRP A 33 -0.39 -7.96 -7.26
N TYR A 34 0.24 -7.97 -6.09
CA TYR A 34 -0.42 -8.23 -4.80
C TYR A 34 0.27 -7.48 -3.67
N TYR A 35 -0.42 -7.39 -2.53
CA TYR A 35 0.16 -6.88 -1.29
C TYR A 35 -0.37 -7.68 -0.09
N THR A 36 0.40 -7.68 1.00
CA THR A 36 0.14 -8.50 2.20
C THR A 36 -0.14 -7.66 3.45
N TRP A 37 -0.31 -6.34 3.26
CA TRP A 37 -0.32 -5.36 4.33
C TRP A 37 0.92 -5.50 5.26
N SER A 38 2.07 -5.86 4.70
CA SER A 38 3.30 -6.16 5.43
C SER A 38 4.52 -5.87 4.55
N ASP A 39 5.68 -5.82 5.18
CA ASP A 39 7.02 -5.83 4.60
C ASP A 39 7.48 -7.21 4.06
N ARG A 40 6.59 -8.20 3.98
CA ARG A 40 6.92 -9.57 3.54
C ARG A 40 6.05 -10.02 2.36
N PRO A 41 6.66 -10.58 1.30
CA PRO A 41 5.92 -11.24 0.24
C PRO A 41 5.24 -12.51 0.75
N LEU A 42 4.34 -13.07 -0.07
CA LEU A 42 3.77 -14.40 0.18
C LEU A 42 4.87 -15.46 0.15
N TYR A 43 4.65 -16.56 0.87
CA TYR A 43 5.58 -17.67 0.90
C TYR A 43 5.73 -18.28 -0.50
N ASP A 44 6.96 -18.32 -0.99
CA ASP A 44 7.31 -19.00 -2.23
C ASP A 44 7.84 -20.41 -1.93
N ALA A 45 7.09 -21.44 -2.34
CA ALA A 45 7.48 -22.84 -2.22
C ALA A 45 8.33 -23.34 -3.40
N GLY A 46 8.51 -22.50 -4.43
CA GLY A 46 9.30 -22.79 -5.62
C GLY A 46 8.95 -21.84 -6.76
N PRO A 47 9.94 -21.50 -7.63
CA PRO A 47 9.80 -20.42 -8.60
C PRO A 47 8.60 -20.62 -9.54
N SER A 48 7.68 -19.66 -9.55
CA SER A 48 6.68 -19.50 -10.61
C SER A 48 7.36 -18.88 -11.84
N PRO A 49 7.03 -19.31 -13.07
CA PRO A 49 7.61 -18.70 -14.28
C PRO A 49 7.24 -17.22 -14.44
N ASP A 50 6.04 -16.83 -14.00
CA ASP A 50 5.55 -15.44 -13.99
C ASP A 50 4.87 -15.15 -12.64
N PRO A 51 5.61 -14.82 -11.57
CA PRO A 51 5.01 -14.48 -10.29
C PRO A 51 4.39 -13.08 -10.36
N ALA A 52 3.19 -12.93 -9.80
CA ALA A 52 2.62 -11.61 -9.53
C ALA A 52 3.62 -10.76 -8.72
N GLU A 53 3.71 -9.47 -9.03
CA GLU A 53 4.61 -8.55 -8.36
C GLU A 53 4.20 -8.30 -6.91
N PHE A 54 5.18 -8.32 -6.01
CA PHE A 54 4.95 -7.95 -4.62
C PHE A 54 5.05 -6.43 -4.45
N VAL A 55 3.98 -5.82 -3.95
CA VAL A 55 3.97 -4.44 -3.48
C VAL A 55 4.12 -4.42 -1.96
N GLY A 56 5.25 -3.92 -1.48
CA GLY A 56 5.53 -3.79 -0.05
C GLY A 56 4.65 -2.74 0.61
N MET A 57 4.41 -2.88 1.92
CA MET A 57 3.68 -1.88 2.69
C MET A 57 4.38 -1.56 4.01
N ALA A 58 4.69 -0.29 4.22
CA ALA A 58 5.07 0.23 5.53
C ALA A 58 3.79 0.52 6.34
N ARG A 59 3.09 -0.56 6.76
CA ARG A 59 1.75 -0.46 7.36
C ARG A 59 1.71 0.51 8.54
N ASP A 60 2.73 0.43 9.39
CA ASP A 60 2.89 1.18 10.63
C ASP A 60 4.36 1.53 10.89
N GLU A 61 4.63 2.27 11.96
CA GLU A 61 5.94 2.79 12.35
C GLU A 61 7.00 1.71 12.52
N ARG A 62 6.62 0.49 12.92
CA ARG A 62 7.54 -0.63 13.10
C ARG A 62 8.07 -1.14 11.77
N MET A 63 7.36 -0.88 10.67
CA MET A 63 7.73 -1.25 9.31
C MET A 63 8.47 -0.14 8.56
N VAL A 64 8.80 0.96 9.24
CA VAL A 64 9.66 2.04 8.71
C VAL A 64 11.14 1.80 9.04
N GLY A 65 11.44 0.87 9.95
CA GLY A 65 12.81 0.53 10.31
C GLY A 65 13.58 -0.11 9.15
N GLN A 66 14.90 0.14 9.09
CA GLN A 66 15.79 -0.34 8.01
C GLN A 66 15.58 -1.81 7.66
N ALA A 67 15.47 -2.69 8.67
CA ALA A 67 15.31 -4.12 8.44
C ALA A 67 14.01 -4.48 7.70
N ALA A 68 12.92 -3.71 7.87
CA ALA A 68 11.67 -3.92 7.14
C ALA A 68 11.80 -3.42 5.70
N LEU A 69 12.36 -2.22 5.51
CA LEU A 69 12.60 -1.66 4.17
C LEU A 69 13.56 -2.54 3.35
N ASP A 70 14.61 -3.08 3.97
CA ASP A 70 15.53 -4.03 3.34
C ASP A 70 14.82 -5.32 2.90
N ARG A 71 13.83 -5.80 3.65
CA ARG A 71 13.03 -6.98 3.25
C ARG A 71 12.18 -6.69 2.03
N ILE A 72 11.59 -5.50 1.95
CA ILE A 72 10.79 -5.06 0.80
C ILE A 72 11.69 -4.98 -0.45
N LEU A 73 12.84 -4.33 -0.33
CA LEU A 73 13.81 -4.20 -1.42
C LEU A 73 14.36 -5.57 -1.86
N ALA A 74 14.70 -6.45 -0.91
CA ALA A 74 15.20 -7.79 -1.20
C ALA A 74 14.15 -8.71 -1.85
N ALA A 75 12.85 -8.42 -1.66
CA ALA A 75 11.76 -9.10 -2.35
C ALA A 75 11.58 -8.62 -3.81
N GLY A 76 12.35 -7.62 -4.25
CA GLY A 76 12.30 -7.11 -5.61
C GLY A 76 11.13 -6.17 -5.90
N ALA A 77 10.50 -5.61 -4.85
CA ALA A 77 9.41 -4.65 -5.03
C ALA A 77 9.89 -3.38 -5.74
N ASP A 78 9.08 -2.84 -6.64
CA ASP A 78 9.30 -1.52 -7.28
C ASP A 78 8.48 -0.39 -6.63
N THR A 79 7.45 -0.78 -5.86
CA THR A 79 6.42 0.10 -5.30
C THR A 79 6.25 -0.18 -3.81
N LEU A 80 6.07 0.90 -3.04
CA LEU A 80 5.87 0.88 -1.59
C LEU A 80 4.59 1.62 -1.22
N LEU A 81 3.65 0.89 -0.62
CA LEU A 81 2.46 1.45 0.01
C LEU A 81 2.83 2.10 1.35
N GLY A 82 2.35 3.33 1.55
CA GLY A 82 2.42 4.05 2.82
C GLY A 82 1.53 3.44 3.91
N PHE A 83 1.34 4.18 4.99
CA PHE A 83 0.63 3.71 6.19
C PHE A 83 -0.81 3.28 5.91
N ASN A 84 -1.27 2.22 6.59
CA ASN A 84 -2.64 1.71 6.45
C ASN A 84 -3.55 2.32 7.54
N GLU A 85 -4.60 3.05 7.14
CA GLU A 85 -5.62 3.61 8.04
C GLU A 85 -5.03 4.20 9.34
N PRO A 86 -4.09 5.15 9.22
CA PRO A 86 -3.29 5.63 10.34
C PRO A 86 -4.14 6.25 11.47
N ASP A 87 -5.32 6.79 11.16
CA ASP A 87 -6.28 7.37 12.10
C ASP A 87 -7.07 6.34 12.94
N LEU A 88 -7.24 5.11 12.43
CA LEU A 88 -7.95 3.98 13.08
C LEU A 88 -7.01 3.00 13.78
N ALA A 89 -5.75 2.92 13.37
CA ALA A 89 -4.79 2.01 13.97
C ALA A 89 -4.46 2.44 15.42
N ARG A 90 -4.62 1.51 16.37
CA ARG A 90 -4.22 1.72 17.78
C ARG A 90 -2.72 1.92 18.00
N GLN A 91 -1.88 1.80 16.96
CA GLN A 91 -0.43 1.64 17.15
C GLN A 91 0.52 2.64 16.47
N ALA A 92 0.24 3.38 15.37
CA ALA A 92 0.98 4.64 15.05
C ALA A 92 0.54 5.39 13.78
N ALA A 93 1.16 6.57 13.59
CA ALA A 93 1.03 7.54 12.51
C ALA A 93 -0.33 8.27 12.48
N ARG A 94 -1.09 8.16 13.57
CA ARG A 94 -2.39 8.81 13.75
C ARG A 94 -2.31 10.31 13.54
N GLU A 95 -1.22 10.92 14.00
CA GLU A 95 -0.95 12.32 13.76
C GLU A 95 -0.20 12.49 12.45
N VAL A 96 -0.71 13.38 11.59
CA VAL A 96 -0.08 13.73 10.31
C VAL A 96 1.40 14.09 10.46
N ALA A 97 1.76 14.78 11.55
CA ALA A 97 3.14 15.16 11.83
C ALA A 97 4.07 13.95 12.05
N GLU A 98 3.57 12.88 12.68
CA GLU A 98 4.33 11.65 12.87
C GLU A 98 4.53 10.92 11.54
N ALA A 99 3.47 10.82 10.73
CA ALA A 99 3.55 10.22 9.39
C ALA A 99 4.58 10.95 8.51
N LEU A 100 4.59 12.28 8.54
CA LEU A 100 5.55 13.09 7.79
C LEU A 100 6.99 12.89 8.29
N ALA A 101 7.20 12.80 9.60
CA ALA A 101 8.52 12.56 10.17
C ALA A 101 9.10 11.19 9.77
N LEU A 102 8.23 10.19 9.59
CA LEU A 102 8.61 8.84 9.16
C LEU A 102 8.78 8.72 7.63
N TRP A 103 8.11 9.58 6.86
CA TRP A 103 8.02 9.46 5.40
C TRP A 103 9.38 9.53 4.70
N GLY A 104 10.32 10.34 5.21
CA GLY A 104 11.66 10.45 4.62
C GLY A 104 12.42 9.12 4.56
N ALA A 105 12.12 8.17 5.46
CA ALA A 105 12.72 6.83 5.40
C ALA A 105 12.14 5.98 4.26
N LEU A 106 10.85 6.14 3.94
CA LEU A 106 10.23 5.51 2.78
C LEU A 106 10.80 6.10 1.49
N GLU A 107 10.92 7.43 1.42
CA GLU A 107 11.50 8.13 0.25
C GLU A 107 12.95 7.71 -0.01
N ALA A 108 13.74 7.50 1.04
CA ALA A 108 15.11 7.05 0.92
C ALA A 108 15.27 5.65 0.28
N THR A 109 14.19 4.86 0.17
CA THR A 109 14.22 3.57 -0.55
C THR A 109 14.36 3.73 -2.05
N GLY A 110 13.95 4.88 -2.61
CA GLY A 110 13.89 5.12 -4.06
C GLY A 110 12.80 4.33 -4.78
N LEU A 111 11.92 3.63 -4.05
CA LEU A 111 10.74 2.96 -4.59
C LEU A 111 9.68 3.98 -4.98
N ARG A 112 8.78 3.59 -5.89
CA ARG A 112 7.58 4.36 -6.18
C ARG A 112 6.70 4.41 -4.92
N LEU A 113 6.42 5.61 -4.42
CA LEU A 113 5.68 5.79 -3.18
C LEU A 113 4.19 6.02 -3.42
N VAL A 114 3.39 5.17 -2.80
CA VAL A 114 1.94 5.36 -2.72
C VAL A 114 1.60 5.96 -1.37
N SER A 115 0.77 7.00 -1.37
CA SER A 115 0.34 7.72 -0.16
C SER A 115 -0.17 6.77 0.94
N PRO A 116 -0.20 7.22 2.20
CA PRO A 116 -0.99 6.54 3.21
C PRO A 116 -2.43 6.34 2.73
N ALA A 117 -3.00 5.18 3.02
CA ALA A 117 -4.38 4.84 2.71
C ALA A 117 -5.25 5.19 3.92
N ALA A 118 -5.70 6.45 4.01
CA ALA A 118 -6.64 6.87 5.04
C ALA A 118 -8.02 6.24 4.82
N PRO A 119 -8.84 6.06 5.88
CA PRO A 119 -10.22 5.63 5.77
C PRO A 119 -11.01 6.60 4.91
N GLN A 120 -12.11 6.11 4.35
CA GLN A 120 -12.91 6.82 3.36
C GLN A 120 -13.31 8.24 3.81
N GLU A 121 -13.67 8.41 5.08
CA GLU A 121 -14.05 9.71 5.68
C GLU A 121 -12.87 10.68 5.88
N GLN A 122 -11.63 10.18 5.84
CA GLN A 122 -10.40 10.94 6.00
C GLN A 122 -9.54 10.99 4.72
N ALA A 123 -10.07 10.52 3.58
CA ALA A 123 -9.35 10.45 2.32
C ALA A 123 -9.48 11.73 1.45
N LEU A 124 -10.56 12.52 1.60
CA LEU A 124 -10.88 13.63 0.69
C LEU A 124 -11.10 14.95 1.43
N GLY A 125 -10.57 16.04 0.85
CA GLY A 125 -10.70 17.42 1.35
C GLY A 125 -9.46 17.91 2.11
N ALA A 126 -9.20 19.21 2.11
CA ALA A 126 -8.00 19.79 2.72
C ALA A 126 -7.90 19.52 4.24
N GLU A 127 -9.04 19.49 4.93
CA GLU A 127 -9.09 19.22 6.38
C GLU A 127 -9.00 17.73 6.73
N SER A 128 -9.13 16.84 5.73
CA SER A 128 -9.00 15.39 5.94
C SER A 128 -7.58 15.03 6.37
N TRP A 129 -7.41 13.88 7.00
CA TRP A 129 -6.08 13.38 7.36
C TRP A 129 -5.16 13.31 6.13
N LEU A 130 -5.65 12.74 5.02
CA LEU A 130 -4.85 12.60 3.80
C LEU A 130 -4.57 13.97 3.16
N GLY A 131 -5.53 14.88 3.16
CA GLY A 131 -5.33 16.26 2.69
C GLY A 131 -4.21 16.97 3.45
N ARG A 132 -4.28 16.96 4.78
CA ARG A 132 -3.24 17.55 5.65
C ARG A 132 -1.88 16.88 5.48
N PHE A 133 -1.85 15.56 5.26
CA PHE A 133 -0.60 14.85 4.95
C PHE A 133 0.01 15.30 3.62
N MET A 134 -0.79 15.37 2.54
CA MET A 134 -0.31 15.82 1.23
C MET A 134 0.20 17.27 1.27
N ASP A 135 -0.50 18.16 1.98
CA ASP A 135 -0.05 19.55 2.19
C ASP A 135 1.27 19.60 2.96
N GLY A 136 1.37 18.82 4.04
CA GLY A 136 2.60 18.72 4.83
C GLY A 136 3.78 18.14 4.04
N ALA A 137 3.52 17.14 3.20
CA ALA A 137 4.51 16.53 2.33
C ALA A 137 5.01 17.55 1.29
N ALA A 138 4.10 18.30 0.67
CA ALA A 138 4.45 19.36 -0.27
C ALA A 138 5.29 20.47 0.39
N VAL A 139 4.93 20.90 1.61
CA VAL A 139 5.69 21.90 2.37
C VAL A 139 7.11 21.41 2.72
N GLN A 140 7.26 20.12 3.01
CA GLN A 140 8.55 19.51 3.35
C GLN A 140 9.37 19.06 2.13
N GLY A 141 8.80 19.14 0.92
CA GLY A 141 9.44 18.68 -0.32
C GLY A 141 9.55 17.16 -0.42
N LEU A 142 8.65 16.43 0.26
CA LEU A 142 8.58 14.97 0.26
C LEU A 142 7.81 14.45 -0.96
N GLY A 143 8.33 13.40 -1.60
CA GLY A 143 7.74 12.76 -2.77
C GLY A 143 6.56 11.82 -2.45
N VAL A 144 5.50 11.92 -3.25
CA VAL A 144 4.36 10.98 -3.28
C VAL A 144 3.97 10.79 -4.75
N ASP A 145 4.11 9.57 -5.27
CA ASP A 145 3.91 9.29 -6.70
C ASP A 145 2.47 8.91 -7.05
N VAL A 146 1.77 8.27 -6.11
CA VAL A 146 0.40 7.76 -6.29
C VAL A 146 -0.40 8.01 -5.03
N VAL A 147 -1.68 8.34 -5.17
CA VAL A 147 -2.61 8.48 -4.04
C VAL A 147 -3.47 7.23 -3.93
N ALA A 148 -3.44 6.57 -2.77
CA ALA A 148 -4.32 5.45 -2.44
C ALA A 148 -5.55 5.93 -1.66
N VAL A 149 -6.70 5.29 -1.93
CA VAL A 149 -7.96 5.54 -1.23
C VAL A 149 -8.68 4.22 -0.97
N HIS A 150 -9.32 4.10 0.21
CA HIS A 150 -10.26 3.01 0.50
C HIS A 150 -11.69 3.48 0.23
N TYR A 151 -12.49 2.62 -0.40
CA TYR A 151 -13.90 2.88 -0.63
C TYR A 151 -14.74 1.63 -0.33
N TYR A 152 -15.64 1.76 0.63
CA TYR A 152 -16.59 0.75 1.06
C TYR A 152 -18.00 1.35 0.98
N SER A 153 -18.91 0.65 0.31
CA SER A 153 -20.30 1.09 0.16
C SER A 153 -21.23 -0.11 0.16
N ASP A 154 -22.30 0.00 0.94
CA ASP A 154 -23.37 -1.01 0.98
C ASP A 154 -24.33 -0.89 -0.21
N THR A 155 -24.24 0.21 -0.97
CA THR A 155 -25.17 0.55 -2.07
C THR A 155 -24.50 0.63 -3.44
N GLY A 156 -23.16 0.70 -3.49
CA GLY A 156 -22.38 0.84 -4.73
C GLY A 156 -22.46 2.22 -5.39
N ASP A 157 -23.02 3.23 -4.71
CA ASP A 157 -23.20 4.57 -5.29
C ASP A 157 -21.93 5.44 -5.24
N LEU A 158 -21.28 5.60 -6.39
CA LEU A 158 -20.05 6.38 -6.56
C LEU A 158 -20.25 7.89 -6.32
N ALA A 159 -21.49 8.39 -6.20
CA ALA A 159 -21.79 9.82 -6.06
C ALA A 159 -21.25 10.47 -4.77
N ILE A 160 -20.91 9.69 -3.74
CA ILE A 160 -20.38 10.18 -2.45
C ILE A 160 -18.97 10.78 -2.59
N SER A 161 -18.28 10.54 -3.72
CA SER A 161 -16.90 10.99 -3.96
C SER A 161 -16.76 12.38 -4.60
N ARG A 162 -17.85 13.12 -4.81
CA ARG A 162 -17.77 14.47 -5.40
C ARG A 162 -17.55 15.53 -4.31
N PRO A 163 -16.42 16.27 -4.31
CA PRO A 163 -16.29 17.43 -3.43
C PRO A 163 -17.32 18.48 -3.83
N GLY A 164 -18.01 19.04 -2.84
CA GLY A 164 -18.88 20.19 -2.99
C GLY A 164 -18.11 21.50 -3.17
#